data_AF-A0A536YN62-F1
#
_entry.id   AF-A0A536YN62-F1
#
_cell.length_a   1.000
_cell.length_b   1.000
_cell.length_c   1.000
_cell.angle_alpha   90.00
_cell.angle_beta   90.00
_cell.angle_gamma   90.00
#
_symmetry.space_group_name_H-M   'P 1'
#
loop_
_entity.id
_entity.type
_entity.pdbx_description
1 polymer ?
#
loop_
_entity_poly.entity_id
_entity_poly.type
_entity_poly.pdbx_seq_one_letter_code
_entity_poly.pdbx_strand_id
1 'polypeptide(L)'
;DCMVYAGASLPQNLWERMQELAVAERGAQLPLISAWGSTETAPMATGVHYAVDRAGIIGLPVPGCELKLLPAAGKLEARVKGPNVTPGYWGRDDLTKAAFDEEGYYRIGDALKFADPAKPEQGLAFDGRIAEDFKLSTGTWVHVGATRLKLIAAGDPLIQDAVITGHERSEVGALVFLNAAAVRARGLDDAGVREHLRTALKKLASETGDGSSTHPVRALVMAEPPSIDANEITDKGYINQRAVLERRAVLVEDLHADRPAREIIVATQ
;
A
#
# COMPACT_ATOMS: atom_id res chain seq x y z
N ASP A 1 16.51 0.25 22.98
CA ASP A 1 16.48 -0.18 21.56
C ASP A 1 15.16 0.20 20.93
N CYS A 2 15.19 0.63 19.67
CA CYS A 2 14.00 0.77 18.84
C CYS A 2 14.29 0.17 17.46
N MET A 3 13.24 -0.14 16.71
CA MET A 3 13.37 -0.54 15.31
C MET A 3 12.62 0.47 14.44
N VAL A 4 13.28 0.90 13.36
CA VAL A 4 12.71 1.83 12.39
C VAL A 4 12.18 1.05 11.21
N TYR A 5 10.97 1.37 10.74
CA TYR A 5 10.46 0.91 9.45
C TYR A 5 10.09 2.11 8.56
N ALA A 6 10.38 2.01 7.27
CA ALA A 6 10.17 3.07 6.29
C ALA A 6 10.16 2.48 4.87
N GLY A 7 9.95 3.32 3.85
CA GLY A 7 10.02 2.94 2.44
C GLY A 7 8.76 2.24 1.90
N ALA A 8 8.02 1.52 2.74
CA ALA A 8 6.71 0.97 2.42
C ALA A 8 5.83 0.89 3.67
N SER A 9 4.51 0.82 3.48
CA SER A 9 3.55 0.64 4.56
C SER A 9 3.68 -0.75 5.18
N LEU A 10 3.67 -0.82 6.51
CA LEU A 10 3.68 -2.06 7.27
C LEU A 10 2.23 -2.51 7.58
N PRO A 11 1.84 -3.75 7.25
CA PRO A 11 0.54 -4.30 7.65
C PRO A 11 0.39 -4.38 9.17
N GLN A 12 -0.80 -4.08 9.68
CA GLN A 12 -1.09 -4.09 11.12
C GLN A 12 -0.87 -5.46 11.77
N ASN A 13 -1.26 -6.54 11.10
CA ASN A 13 -1.03 -7.91 11.61
C ASN A 13 0.46 -8.27 11.70
N LEU A 14 1.30 -7.74 10.80
CA LEU A 14 2.74 -7.94 10.87
C LEU A 14 3.34 -7.16 12.05
N TRP A 15 2.89 -5.92 12.29
CA TRP A 15 3.24 -5.16 13.49
C TRP A 15 2.91 -5.93 14.77
N GLU A 16 1.69 -6.46 14.88
CA GLU A 16 1.25 -7.23 16.04
C GLU A 16 2.14 -8.46 16.28
N ARG A 17 2.43 -9.23 15.22
CA ARG A 17 3.34 -10.38 15.29
C ARG A 17 4.76 -10.00 15.72
N MET A 18 5.26 -8.84 15.29
CA MET A 18 6.56 -8.33 15.73
C MET A 18 6.55 -7.97 17.21
N GLN A 19 5.46 -7.36 17.70
CA GLN A 19 5.30 -7.04 19.11
C GLN A 19 5.17 -8.31 19.98
N GLU A 20 4.40 -9.31 19.53
CA GLU A 20 4.29 -10.61 20.19
C GLU A 20 5.65 -11.31 20.30
N LEU A 21 6.41 -11.34 19.20
CA LEU A 21 7.76 -11.90 19.18
C LEU A 21 8.69 -11.15 20.13
N ALA A 22 8.63 -9.81 20.14
CA ALA A 22 9.44 -9.00 21.06
C ALA A 22 9.12 -9.32 22.53
N VAL A 23 7.84 -9.47 22.87
CA VAL A 23 7.42 -9.85 24.24
C VAL A 23 7.90 -11.26 24.57
N ALA A 24 7.78 -12.22 23.65
CA ALA A 24 8.22 -13.60 23.88
C ALA A 24 9.74 -13.70 24.13
N GLU A 25 10.55 -12.99 23.32
CA GLU A 25 12.00 -13.08 23.38
C GLU A 25 12.64 -12.16 24.43
N ARG A 26 11.97 -11.05 24.79
CA ARG A 26 12.55 -9.99 25.62
C ARG A 26 11.76 -9.69 26.89
N GLY A 27 10.55 -10.21 27.03
CA GLY A 27 9.62 -9.87 28.12
C GLY A 27 9.00 -8.46 28.03
N ALA A 28 9.22 -7.73 26.93
CA ALA A 28 8.69 -6.38 26.72
C ALA A 28 8.45 -6.08 25.24
N GLN A 29 7.55 -5.13 24.96
CA GLN A 29 7.31 -4.64 23.61
C GLN A 29 8.54 -3.94 23.03
N LEU A 30 8.70 -4.01 21.70
CA LEU A 30 9.73 -3.29 20.97
C LEU A 30 9.16 -1.92 20.54
N PRO A 31 9.82 -0.80 20.84
CA PRO A 31 9.47 0.48 20.25
C PRO A 31 9.68 0.43 18.74
N LEU A 32 8.58 0.45 18.00
CA LEU A 32 8.55 0.52 16.55
C LEU A 32 8.27 1.96 16.15
N ILE A 33 9.22 2.57 15.45
CA ILE A 33 9.10 3.95 14.97
C ILE A 33 9.12 3.96 13.44
N SER A 34 8.45 4.94 12.86
CA SER A 34 8.38 5.11 11.41
C SER A 34 8.96 6.45 10.98
N ALA A 35 9.35 6.49 9.71
CA ALA A 35 9.69 7.71 9.02
C ALA A 35 9.04 7.70 7.64
N TRP A 36 8.51 8.85 7.21
CA TRP A 36 7.95 9.01 5.87
C TRP A 36 8.68 10.11 5.12
N GLY A 37 8.99 9.81 3.86
CA GLY A 37 9.65 10.69 2.92
C GLY A 37 10.02 9.93 1.66
N SER A 38 10.66 10.62 0.73
CA SER A 38 11.17 10.09 -0.51
C SER A 38 12.61 10.52 -0.73
N THR A 39 13.21 10.09 -1.84
CA THR A 39 14.55 10.58 -2.25
C THR A 39 14.58 12.10 -2.32
N GLU A 40 13.49 12.72 -2.80
CA GLU A 40 13.34 14.16 -2.95
C GLU A 40 13.20 14.93 -1.63
N THR A 41 13.02 14.25 -0.48
CA THR A 41 12.82 14.87 0.84
C THR A 41 13.82 14.39 1.90
N ALA A 42 15.01 13.99 1.50
CA ALA A 42 16.10 13.41 2.30
C ALA A 42 16.00 13.48 3.86
N PRO A 43 16.19 12.34 4.57
CA PRO A 43 15.61 11.05 4.25
C PRO A 43 14.11 10.99 4.59
N MET A 44 13.57 12.00 5.27
CA MET A 44 12.20 12.03 5.79
C MET A 44 11.67 13.46 5.91
N ALA A 45 10.37 13.59 5.70
CA ALA A 45 9.59 14.80 5.99
C ALA A 45 8.86 14.70 7.34
N THR A 46 8.48 13.48 7.75
CA THR A 46 7.89 13.21 9.07
C THR A 46 8.58 12.04 9.76
N GLY A 47 8.51 12.01 11.08
CA GLY A 47 9.01 10.90 11.88
C GLY A 47 8.26 10.73 13.20
N VAL A 48 8.09 9.47 13.60
CA VAL A 48 7.60 9.11 14.93
C VAL A 48 8.76 9.18 15.92
N HIS A 49 8.61 10.02 16.93
CA HIS A 49 9.56 10.19 18.04
C HIS A 49 8.90 9.97 19.42
N TYR A 50 7.71 9.38 19.41
CA TYR A 50 6.87 9.05 20.58
C TYR A 50 6.29 7.65 20.44
N ALA A 51 5.69 7.13 21.51
CA ALA A 51 5.06 5.82 21.48
C ALA A 51 3.79 5.85 20.62
N VAL A 52 3.66 4.87 19.72
CA VAL A 52 2.46 4.62 18.93
C VAL A 52 1.98 3.20 19.20
N ASP A 53 0.68 2.97 19.08
CA ASP A 53 0.02 1.69 19.41
C ASP A 53 -0.28 0.83 18.17
N ARG A 54 -0.14 1.39 16.97
CA ARG A 54 -0.48 0.74 15.71
C ARG A 54 0.44 1.14 14.55
N ALA A 55 0.45 0.31 13.51
CA ALA A 55 1.15 0.56 12.27
C ALA A 55 0.53 1.72 11.46
N GLY A 56 1.32 2.30 10.57
CA GLY A 56 0.86 3.28 9.57
C GLY A 56 0.83 4.73 10.07
N ILE A 57 1.05 4.98 11.36
CA ILE A 57 1.37 6.32 11.87
C ILE A 57 2.76 6.70 11.36
N ILE A 58 2.90 7.88 10.76
CA ILE A 58 4.15 8.42 10.21
C ILE A 58 4.68 9.62 11.00
N GLY A 59 3.98 9.98 12.09
CA GLY A 59 4.45 10.97 13.05
C GLY A 59 4.14 12.40 12.66
N LEU A 60 4.99 13.31 13.13
CA LEU A 60 4.87 14.75 12.90
C LEU A 60 5.98 15.23 11.95
N PRO A 61 5.82 16.42 11.32
CA PRO A 61 6.89 17.04 10.54
C PRO A 61 8.19 17.12 11.35
N VAL A 62 9.31 16.75 10.74
CA VAL A 62 10.63 16.90 11.37
C VAL A 62 11.02 18.39 11.42
N PRO A 63 11.95 18.80 12.31
CA PRO A 63 12.37 20.19 12.40
C PRO A 63 12.79 20.78 11.05
N GLY A 64 12.24 21.95 10.71
CA GLY A 64 12.50 22.63 9.43
C GLY A 64 11.67 22.12 8.25
N CYS A 65 10.86 21.07 8.42
CA CYS A 65 9.88 20.63 7.43
C CYS A 65 8.50 21.20 7.73
N GLU A 66 7.86 21.73 6.70
CA GLU A 66 6.47 22.16 6.69
C GLU A 66 5.66 21.21 5.79
N LEU A 67 4.46 20.86 6.24
CA LEU A 67 3.49 20.11 5.45
C LEU A 67 2.29 20.97 5.11
N LYS A 68 1.88 20.89 3.85
CA LYS A 68 0.63 21.44 3.36
C LYS A 68 -0.29 20.30 2.95
N LEU A 69 -1.48 20.24 3.54
CA LEU A 69 -2.48 19.22 3.26
C LEU A 69 -3.60 19.84 2.42
N LEU A 70 -3.85 19.28 1.23
CA LEU A 70 -4.82 19.81 0.28
C LEU A 70 -5.84 18.74 -0.12
N PRO A 71 -7.14 19.07 -0.18
CA PRO A 71 -8.14 18.12 -0.68
C PRO A 71 -7.82 17.66 -2.12
N ALA A 72 -7.72 16.34 -2.32
CA ALA A 72 -7.48 15.71 -3.61
C ALA A 72 -8.11 14.31 -3.62
N ALA A 73 -8.97 14.02 -4.60
CA ALA A 73 -9.62 12.71 -4.77
C ALA A 73 -10.29 12.14 -3.48
N GLY A 74 -10.87 13.01 -2.65
CA GLY A 74 -11.51 12.60 -1.39
C GLY A 74 -10.54 12.36 -0.22
N LYS A 75 -9.24 12.64 -0.41
CA LYS A 75 -8.18 12.56 0.60
C LYS A 75 -7.48 13.90 0.76
N LEU A 76 -6.45 13.96 1.62
CA LEU A 76 -5.56 15.10 1.73
C LEU A 76 -4.21 14.77 1.08
N GLU A 77 -3.94 15.31 -0.10
CA GLU A 77 -2.61 15.30 -0.72
C GLU A 77 -1.65 16.09 0.17
N ALA A 78 -0.53 15.48 0.55
CA ALA A 78 0.54 16.17 1.24
C ALA A 78 1.49 16.83 0.25
N ARG A 79 1.97 18.02 0.62
CA ARG A 79 3.10 18.68 -0.03
C ARG A 79 4.11 19.08 1.02
N VAL A 80 5.39 19.03 0.65
CA VAL A 80 6.51 19.17 1.59
C VAL A 80 7.34 20.39 1.23
N LYS A 81 7.69 21.20 2.23
CA LYS A 81 8.67 22.28 2.08
C LYS A 81 9.67 22.20 3.21
N GLY A 82 10.96 22.35 2.91
CA GLY A 82 12.00 22.26 3.91
C GLY A 82 13.40 22.29 3.29
N PRO A 83 14.46 22.47 4.10
CA PRO A 83 15.83 22.56 3.62
C PRO A 83 16.37 21.22 3.06
N ASN A 84 15.68 20.11 3.37
CA ASN A 84 15.97 18.76 2.90
C ASN A 84 15.31 18.43 1.55
N VAL A 85 14.44 19.29 1.04
CA VAL A 85 13.78 19.06 -0.24
C VAL A 85 14.75 19.31 -1.38
N THR A 86 14.77 18.40 -2.36
CA THR A 86 15.61 18.49 -3.56
C THR A 86 15.46 19.84 -4.27
N PRO A 87 16.52 20.42 -4.87
CA PRO A 87 16.38 21.60 -5.72
C PRO A 87 15.73 21.31 -7.08
N GLY A 88 15.57 20.03 -7.45
CA GLY A 88 14.97 19.63 -8.72
C GLY A 88 15.58 18.37 -9.34
N TYR A 89 15.24 18.11 -10.60
CA TYR A 89 15.73 16.99 -11.38
C TYR A 89 16.81 17.44 -12.38
N TRP A 90 17.91 16.71 -12.40
CA TRP A 90 19.05 17.01 -13.26
C TRP A 90 18.68 17.02 -14.76
N GLY A 91 18.95 18.14 -15.44
CA GLY A 91 18.69 18.31 -16.87
C GLY A 91 17.20 18.28 -17.27
N ARG A 92 16.29 18.38 -16.29
CA ARG A 92 14.83 18.25 -16.49
C ARG A 92 14.10 19.40 -15.80
N ASP A 93 14.28 20.60 -16.36
CA ASP A 93 13.61 21.82 -15.88
C ASP A 93 12.08 21.72 -15.94
N ASP A 94 11.55 20.96 -16.91
CA ASP A 94 10.13 20.68 -17.07
C ASP A 94 9.58 19.90 -15.88
N LEU A 95 10.24 18.81 -15.49
CA LEU A 95 9.86 18.00 -14.33
C LEU A 95 10.11 18.76 -13.03
N THR A 96 11.18 19.55 -12.97
CA THR A 96 11.49 20.37 -11.79
C THR A 96 10.36 21.37 -11.55
N LYS A 97 9.95 22.13 -12.57
CA LYS A 97 8.85 23.08 -12.44
C LYS A 97 7.52 22.39 -12.09
N ALA A 98 7.24 21.23 -12.68
CA ALA A 98 6.02 20.48 -12.40
C ALA A 98 5.97 19.88 -10.98
N ALA A 99 7.13 19.62 -10.37
CA ALA A 99 7.22 19.00 -9.04
C ALA A 99 6.96 19.95 -7.88
N PHE A 100 6.95 21.27 -8.10
CA PHE A 100 6.63 22.25 -7.07
C PHE A 100 5.30 22.93 -7.36
N ASP A 101 4.63 23.39 -6.31
CA ASP A 101 3.52 24.33 -6.46
C ASP A 101 3.99 25.79 -6.44
N GLU A 102 3.05 26.71 -6.62
CA GLU A 102 3.30 28.16 -6.70
C GLU A 102 3.91 28.74 -5.41
N GLU A 103 3.78 28.04 -4.28
CA GLU A 103 4.33 28.44 -2.98
C GLU A 103 5.67 27.74 -2.66
N GLY A 104 6.18 26.96 -3.61
CA GLY A 104 7.44 26.24 -3.50
C GLY A 104 7.36 24.97 -2.66
N TYR A 105 6.16 24.39 -2.46
CA TYR A 105 6.03 23.08 -1.84
C TYR A 105 6.21 21.97 -2.88
N TYR A 106 7.02 20.97 -2.55
CA TYR A 106 7.21 19.77 -3.35
C TYR A 106 5.97 18.88 -3.30
N ARG A 107 5.50 18.49 -4.49
CA ARG A 107 4.37 17.59 -4.71
C ARG A 107 4.86 16.14 -4.64
N ILE A 108 4.84 15.58 -3.44
CA ILE A 108 5.28 14.19 -3.20
C ILE A 108 4.31 13.13 -3.74
N GLY A 109 3.04 13.51 -3.98
CA GLY A 109 2.02 12.64 -4.59
C GLY A 109 1.38 11.62 -3.64
N ASP A 110 1.62 11.77 -2.34
CA ASP A 110 1.08 10.90 -1.30
C ASP A 110 -0.08 11.56 -0.55
N ALA A 111 -1.01 10.74 -0.07
CA ALA A 111 -2.15 11.14 0.73
C ALA A 111 -1.89 10.85 2.21
N LEU A 112 -2.26 11.79 3.08
CA LEU A 112 -2.16 11.66 4.53
C LEU A 112 -3.52 11.91 5.19
N LYS A 113 -3.65 11.45 6.43
CA LYS A 113 -4.76 11.82 7.33
C LYS A 113 -4.23 12.00 8.74
N PHE A 114 -4.96 12.73 9.58
CA PHE A 114 -4.64 12.78 11.00
C PHE A 114 -4.81 11.40 11.62
N ALA A 115 -3.88 11.03 12.50
CA ALA A 115 -3.98 9.80 13.29
C ALA A 115 -5.27 9.80 14.13
N ASP A 116 -5.57 10.96 14.72
CA ASP A 116 -6.82 11.33 15.35
C ASP A 116 -7.16 12.77 14.89
N PRO A 117 -8.26 12.99 14.12
CA PRO A 117 -8.67 14.32 13.68
C PRO A 117 -8.94 15.32 14.81
N ALA A 118 -9.28 14.84 16.01
CA ALA A 118 -9.50 15.69 17.18
C ALA A 118 -8.20 16.01 17.94
N LYS A 119 -7.10 15.29 17.64
CA LYS A 119 -5.80 15.42 18.32
C LYS A 119 -4.64 15.41 17.30
N PRO A 120 -4.48 16.49 16.51
CA PRO A 120 -3.43 16.59 15.50
C PRO A 120 -2.00 16.36 16.03
N GLU A 121 -1.77 16.62 17.31
CA GLU A 121 -0.49 16.38 17.99
C GLU A 121 -0.11 14.89 18.05
N GLN A 122 -1.06 13.97 17.86
CA GLN A 122 -0.80 12.54 17.69
C GLN A 122 -0.23 12.17 16.31
N GLY A 123 -0.03 13.16 15.44
CA GLY A 123 0.61 13.00 14.15
C GLY A 123 -0.32 12.57 13.03
N LEU A 124 0.31 12.19 11.94
CA LEU A 124 -0.32 11.81 10.69
C LEU A 124 -0.19 10.30 10.46
N ALA A 125 -1.12 9.76 9.69
CA ALA A 125 -1.09 8.41 9.17
C ALA A 125 -1.03 8.45 7.64
N PHE A 126 -0.26 7.53 7.06
CA PHE A 126 -0.18 7.36 5.62
C PHE A 126 -1.51 6.81 5.08
N ASP A 127 -2.00 7.39 3.98
CA ASP A 127 -3.30 7.05 3.38
C ASP A 127 -3.18 6.65 1.89
N GLY A 128 -1.99 6.25 1.45
CA GLY A 128 -1.72 5.75 0.10
C GLY A 128 -1.17 6.83 -0.84
N ARG A 129 -0.99 6.48 -2.12
CA ARG A 129 -0.53 7.40 -3.16
C ARG A 129 -1.71 7.89 -3.99
N ILE A 130 -1.78 9.19 -4.25
CA ILE A 130 -2.88 9.79 -5.00
C ILE A 130 -2.96 9.20 -6.42
N ALA A 131 -1.81 8.96 -7.04
CA ALA A 131 -1.73 8.43 -8.40
C ALA A 131 -2.12 6.94 -8.54
N GLU A 132 -2.23 6.21 -7.44
CA GLU A 132 -2.63 4.79 -7.47
C GLU A 132 -4.15 4.61 -7.34
N ASP A 133 -4.84 5.54 -6.67
CA ASP A 133 -6.29 5.45 -6.49
C ASP A 133 -7.02 5.67 -7.82
N PHE A 134 -8.09 4.90 -8.02
CA PHE A 134 -8.86 4.94 -9.26
C PHE A 134 -10.36 4.81 -9.02
N LYS A 135 -11.15 5.11 -10.04
CA LYS A 135 -12.62 4.91 -10.01
C LYS A 135 -13.03 3.63 -10.72
N LEU A 136 -14.03 2.97 -10.15
CA LEU A 136 -14.85 1.95 -10.83
C LEU A 136 -15.82 2.62 -11.82
N SER A 137 -16.42 1.83 -12.72
CA SER A 137 -17.49 2.29 -13.61
C SER A 137 -18.74 2.76 -12.88
N THR A 138 -18.90 2.35 -11.61
CA THR A 138 -19.95 2.83 -10.69
C THR A 138 -19.71 4.27 -10.20
N GLY A 139 -18.54 4.85 -10.50
CA GLY A 139 -18.13 6.17 -10.02
C GLY A 139 -17.49 6.17 -8.63
N THR A 140 -17.47 5.03 -7.95
CA THR A 140 -16.90 4.88 -6.60
C THR A 140 -15.38 4.79 -6.65
N TRP A 141 -14.70 5.49 -5.72
CA TRP A 141 -13.25 5.44 -5.57
C TRP A 141 -12.79 4.13 -4.91
N VAL A 142 -11.68 3.60 -5.44
CA VAL A 142 -10.92 2.49 -4.86
C VAL A 142 -9.65 3.07 -4.26
N HIS A 143 -9.50 2.88 -2.95
CA HIS A 143 -8.31 3.31 -2.21
C HIS A 143 -7.27 2.20 -2.20
N VAL A 144 -6.45 2.19 -3.24
CA VAL A 144 -5.62 1.05 -3.63
C VAL A 144 -4.68 0.59 -2.52
N GLY A 145 -3.98 1.52 -1.86
CA GLY A 145 -3.07 1.19 -0.76
C GLY A 145 -3.78 0.49 0.41
N ALA A 146 -4.97 0.97 0.79
CA ALA A 146 -5.76 0.39 1.88
C ALA A 146 -6.32 -0.99 1.51
N THR A 147 -6.86 -1.13 0.29
CA THR A 147 -7.40 -2.40 -0.23
C THR A 147 -6.31 -3.47 -0.32
N ARG A 148 -5.12 -3.09 -0.82
CA ARG A 148 -3.93 -3.96 -0.88
C ARG A 148 -3.50 -4.46 0.50
N LEU A 149 -3.35 -3.56 1.47
CA LEU A 149 -2.90 -3.95 2.82
C LEU A 149 -3.90 -4.89 3.51
N LYS A 150 -5.21 -4.64 3.35
CA LYS A 150 -6.26 -5.55 3.87
C LYS A 150 -6.18 -6.93 3.23
N LEU A 151 -5.98 -7.01 1.91
CA LEU A 151 -5.82 -8.30 1.22
C LEU A 151 -4.60 -9.08 1.70
N ILE A 152 -3.44 -8.41 1.82
CA ILE A 152 -2.22 -9.04 2.33
C ILE A 152 -2.45 -9.58 3.74
N ALA A 153 -3.06 -8.78 4.62
CA ALA A 153 -3.37 -9.21 5.99
C ALA A 153 -4.35 -10.40 6.04
N ALA A 154 -5.40 -10.38 5.21
CA ALA A 154 -6.38 -11.48 5.14
C ALA A 154 -5.79 -12.76 4.56
N GLY A 155 -4.80 -12.65 3.66
CA GLY A 155 -4.11 -13.76 3.02
C GLY A 155 -2.85 -14.24 3.76
N ASP A 156 -2.51 -13.67 4.92
CA ASP A 156 -1.32 -14.04 5.68
C ASP A 156 -1.32 -15.55 6.03
N PRO A 157 -0.18 -16.25 5.95
CA PRO A 157 1.14 -15.81 5.49
C PRO A 157 1.40 -16.06 3.99
N LEU A 158 0.38 -16.47 3.22
CA LEU A 158 0.55 -16.92 1.84
C LEU A 158 0.71 -15.76 0.85
N ILE A 159 0.06 -14.62 1.09
CA ILE A 159 0.20 -13.45 0.22
C ILE A 159 1.45 -12.67 0.63
N GLN A 160 2.42 -12.58 -0.26
CA GLN A 160 3.58 -11.70 -0.10
C GLN A 160 3.21 -10.27 -0.46
N ASP A 161 2.52 -10.09 -1.60
CA ASP A 161 2.11 -8.80 -2.11
C ASP A 161 0.95 -8.95 -3.11
N ALA A 162 0.28 -7.86 -3.46
CA ALA A 162 -0.77 -7.83 -4.46
C ALA A 162 -0.83 -6.49 -5.20
N VAL A 163 -1.33 -6.52 -6.43
CA VAL A 163 -1.65 -5.34 -7.25
C VAL A 163 -3.16 -5.25 -7.42
N ILE A 164 -3.74 -4.10 -7.09
CA ILE A 164 -5.18 -3.88 -7.15
C ILE A 164 -5.56 -3.43 -8.56
N THR A 165 -6.63 -4.03 -9.07
CA THR A 165 -7.14 -3.86 -10.44
C THR A 165 -8.61 -3.45 -10.39
N GLY A 166 -9.15 -3.00 -11.53
CA GLY A 166 -10.58 -2.68 -11.67
C GLY A 166 -10.85 -1.24 -12.11
N HIS A 167 -9.85 -0.49 -12.56
CA HIS A 167 -10.08 0.84 -13.12
C HIS A 167 -11.09 0.76 -14.27
N GLU A 168 -12.16 1.56 -14.16
CA GLU A 168 -13.30 1.57 -15.10
C GLU A 168 -14.06 0.24 -15.21
N ARG A 169 -13.90 -0.67 -14.23
CA ARG A 169 -14.67 -1.92 -14.11
C ARG A 169 -15.74 -1.79 -13.04
N SER A 170 -16.69 -2.73 -13.00
CA SER A 170 -17.78 -2.75 -12.01
C SER A 170 -17.32 -3.15 -10.62
N GLU A 171 -16.20 -3.86 -10.52
CA GLU A 171 -15.70 -4.48 -9.29
C GLU A 171 -14.18 -4.48 -9.21
N VAL A 172 -13.65 -4.62 -8.00
CA VAL A 172 -12.21 -4.70 -7.74
C VAL A 172 -11.70 -6.13 -7.91
N GLY A 173 -10.55 -6.27 -8.57
CA GLY A 173 -9.81 -7.53 -8.64
C GLY A 173 -8.38 -7.37 -8.09
N ALA A 174 -7.66 -8.48 -7.91
CA ALA A 174 -6.26 -8.46 -7.48
C ALA A 174 -5.37 -9.44 -8.25
N LEU A 175 -4.19 -8.99 -8.66
CA LEU A 175 -3.09 -9.87 -9.04
C LEU A 175 -2.27 -10.18 -7.77
N VAL A 176 -2.10 -11.45 -7.42
CA VAL A 176 -1.54 -11.87 -6.14
C VAL A 176 -0.17 -12.53 -6.33
N PHE A 177 0.83 -12.03 -5.61
CA PHE A 177 2.16 -12.63 -5.52
C PHE A 177 2.28 -13.41 -4.22
N LEU A 178 2.59 -14.70 -4.32
CA LEU A 178 2.67 -15.59 -3.17
C LEU A 178 4.01 -15.53 -2.47
N ASN A 179 3.99 -15.70 -1.16
CA ASN A 179 5.15 -16.04 -0.36
C ASN A 179 5.47 -17.52 -0.57
N ALA A 180 6.36 -17.81 -1.50
CA ALA A 180 6.73 -19.18 -1.86
C ALA A 180 7.30 -19.98 -0.66
N ALA A 181 7.97 -19.32 0.29
CA ALA A 181 8.47 -19.99 1.49
C ALA A 181 7.32 -20.41 2.42
N ALA A 182 6.33 -19.54 2.62
CA ALA A 182 5.16 -19.85 3.43
C ALA A 182 4.28 -20.96 2.83
N VAL A 183 4.11 -20.94 1.49
CA VAL A 183 3.40 -22.01 0.77
C VAL A 183 4.10 -23.35 0.97
N ARG A 184 5.43 -23.41 0.79
CA ARG A 184 6.23 -24.63 1.03
C ARG A 184 6.18 -25.08 2.49
N ALA A 185 6.32 -24.16 3.44
CA ALA A 185 6.29 -24.49 4.86
C ALA A 185 4.95 -25.10 5.31
N ARG A 186 3.85 -24.72 4.66
CA ARG A 186 2.52 -25.30 4.91
C ARG A 186 2.22 -26.56 4.07
N GLY A 187 3.10 -26.94 3.15
CA GLY A 187 2.91 -28.09 2.26
C GLY A 187 1.68 -27.97 1.36
N LEU A 188 1.29 -26.74 0.97
CA LEU A 188 0.09 -26.51 0.18
C LEU A 188 0.37 -26.73 -1.31
N ASP A 189 -0.54 -27.44 -1.97
CA ASP A 189 -0.65 -27.51 -3.42
C ASP A 189 -1.50 -26.35 -3.96
N ASP A 190 -1.69 -26.31 -5.28
CA ASP A 190 -2.47 -25.26 -5.94
C ASP A 190 -3.91 -25.20 -5.42
N ALA A 191 -4.53 -26.34 -5.10
CA ALA A 191 -5.89 -26.38 -4.57
C ALA A 191 -5.97 -25.75 -3.17
N GLY A 192 -5.01 -26.08 -2.31
CA GLY A 192 -4.89 -25.51 -0.96
C GLY A 192 -4.63 -24.01 -0.99
N VAL A 193 -3.75 -23.54 -1.88
CA VAL A 193 -3.52 -22.11 -2.10
C VAL A 193 -4.80 -21.41 -2.54
N ARG A 194 -5.50 -21.94 -3.55
CA ARG A 194 -6.76 -21.36 -4.05
C ARG A 194 -7.83 -21.26 -2.97
N GLU A 195 -7.96 -22.28 -2.12
CA GLU A 195 -8.92 -22.26 -1.01
C GLU A 195 -8.57 -21.23 0.06
N HIS A 196 -7.28 -21.11 0.41
CA HIS A 196 -6.83 -20.09 1.35
C HIS A 196 -7.12 -18.67 0.85
N LEU A 197 -6.82 -18.38 -0.42
CA LEU A 197 -7.15 -17.08 -1.02
C LEU A 197 -8.66 -16.86 -1.09
N ARG A 198 -9.46 -17.89 -1.42
CA ARG A 198 -10.92 -17.79 -1.43
C ARG A 198 -11.47 -17.45 -0.05
N THR A 199 -10.93 -18.07 1.00
CA THR A 199 -11.29 -17.74 2.39
C THR A 199 -10.92 -16.30 2.73
N ALA A 200 -9.76 -15.83 2.29
CA ALA A 200 -9.36 -14.43 2.48
C ALA A 200 -10.32 -13.44 1.79
N LEU A 201 -10.72 -13.70 0.52
CA LEU A 201 -11.68 -12.86 -0.19
C LEU A 201 -13.05 -12.86 0.51
N LYS A 202 -13.55 -14.03 0.93
CA LYS A 202 -14.82 -14.15 1.68
C LYS A 202 -14.78 -13.39 3.00
N LYS A 203 -13.66 -13.48 3.73
CA LYS A 203 -13.46 -12.74 4.98
C LYS A 203 -13.60 -11.23 4.74
N LEU A 204 -12.88 -10.70 3.75
CA LEU A 204 -12.94 -9.27 3.41
C LEU A 204 -14.34 -8.81 3.00
N ALA A 205 -15.04 -9.62 2.21
CA ALA A 205 -16.43 -9.35 1.82
C ALA A 205 -17.34 -9.27 3.05
N SER A 206 -17.19 -10.21 4.00
CA SER A 206 -18.00 -10.20 5.24
C SER A 206 -17.72 -9.01 6.17
N GLU A 207 -16.48 -8.50 6.19
CA GLU A 207 -16.07 -7.39 7.05
C GLU A 207 -16.45 -6.01 6.48
N THR A 208 -16.54 -5.90 5.15
CA THR A 208 -16.74 -4.61 4.47
C THR A 208 -18.11 -4.47 3.77
N GLY A 209 -18.92 -5.53 3.77
CA GLY A 209 -20.24 -5.56 3.13
C GLY A 209 -20.16 -5.57 1.60
N ASP A 210 -21.26 -5.27 0.93
CA ASP A 210 -21.40 -5.33 -0.54
C ASP A 210 -20.68 -4.19 -1.30
N GLY A 211 -19.72 -3.52 -0.66
CA GLY A 211 -18.99 -2.40 -1.26
C GLY A 211 -18.03 -2.88 -2.35
N SER A 212 -18.40 -2.70 -3.62
CA SER A 212 -17.59 -3.19 -4.76
C SER A 212 -16.20 -2.55 -4.88
N SER A 213 -15.92 -1.47 -4.15
CA SER A 213 -14.65 -0.74 -4.16
C SER A 213 -13.74 -1.00 -2.95
N THR A 214 -14.22 -1.69 -1.92
CA THR A 214 -13.52 -1.77 -0.61
C THR A 214 -12.70 -3.05 -0.45
N HIS A 215 -12.97 -4.07 -1.26
CA HIS A 215 -12.25 -5.34 -1.28
C HIS A 215 -12.28 -5.96 -2.68
N PRO A 216 -11.28 -6.78 -3.04
CA PRO A 216 -11.32 -7.55 -4.28
C PRO A 216 -12.34 -8.68 -4.20
N VAL A 217 -13.11 -8.88 -5.26
CA VAL A 217 -14.03 -10.01 -5.41
C VAL A 217 -13.45 -11.12 -6.28
N ARG A 218 -12.40 -10.79 -7.04
CA ARG A 218 -11.61 -11.73 -7.86
C ARG A 218 -10.12 -11.61 -7.56
N ALA A 219 -9.42 -12.73 -7.61
CA ALA A 219 -7.97 -12.76 -7.53
C ALA A 219 -7.37 -13.73 -8.55
N LEU A 220 -6.22 -13.36 -9.12
CA LEU A 220 -5.41 -14.23 -9.97
C LEU A 220 -4.01 -14.35 -9.35
N VAL A 221 -3.58 -15.58 -9.10
CA VAL A 221 -2.22 -15.88 -8.60
C VAL A 221 -1.24 -15.73 -9.75
N MET A 222 -0.18 -14.95 -9.53
CA MET A 222 0.86 -14.73 -10.52
C MET A 222 1.79 -15.94 -10.62
N ALA A 223 1.95 -16.48 -11.83
CA ALA A 223 2.86 -17.59 -12.10
C ALA A 223 4.34 -17.18 -12.03
N GLU A 224 4.63 -15.92 -12.36
CA GLU A 224 5.97 -15.34 -12.31
C GLU A 224 6.04 -14.25 -11.24
N PRO A 225 7.18 -14.12 -10.53
CA PRO A 225 7.39 -13.01 -9.60
C PRO A 225 7.36 -11.65 -10.32
N PRO A 226 7.26 -10.53 -9.59
CA PRO A 226 7.46 -9.21 -10.15
C PRO A 226 8.86 -9.09 -10.76
N SER A 227 8.98 -8.50 -11.94
CA SER A 227 10.23 -8.35 -12.66
C SER A 227 10.93 -7.02 -12.34
N ILE A 228 12.18 -7.11 -11.90
CA ILE A 228 13.05 -5.94 -11.71
C ILE A 228 13.34 -5.25 -13.04
N ASP A 229 13.68 -6.01 -14.09
CA ASP A 229 14.03 -5.46 -15.41
C ASP A 229 12.88 -4.68 -16.07
N ALA A 230 11.64 -5.07 -15.80
CA ALA A 230 10.46 -4.35 -16.26
C ALA A 230 9.95 -3.30 -15.26
N ASN A 231 10.72 -2.99 -14.22
CA ASN A 231 10.40 -2.00 -13.21
C ASN A 231 9.08 -2.28 -12.46
N GLU A 232 8.66 -3.56 -12.36
CA GLU A 232 7.49 -4.00 -11.58
C GLU A 232 7.80 -4.01 -10.07
N ILE A 233 9.07 -4.12 -9.70
CA ILE A 233 9.54 -4.08 -8.32
C ILE A 233 10.87 -3.34 -8.23
N THR A 234 11.03 -2.57 -7.17
CA THR A 234 12.27 -1.85 -6.86
C THR A 234 13.25 -2.74 -6.08
N ASP A 235 14.53 -2.35 -6.03
CA ASP A 235 15.53 -3.02 -5.18
C ASP A 235 15.17 -3.02 -3.68
N LYS A 236 14.28 -2.11 -3.27
CA LYS A 236 13.74 -2.03 -1.90
C LYS A 236 12.58 -3.01 -1.65
N GLY A 237 12.17 -3.77 -2.66
CA GLY A 237 11.06 -4.74 -2.58
C GLY A 237 9.67 -4.12 -2.71
N TYR A 238 9.55 -2.83 -3.04
CA TYR A 238 8.26 -2.18 -3.29
C TYR A 238 7.78 -2.43 -4.72
N ILE A 239 6.53 -2.88 -4.86
CA ILE A 239 5.88 -3.12 -6.16
C ILE A 239 5.38 -1.81 -6.77
N ASN A 240 5.76 -1.59 -8.02
CA ASN A 240 5.21 -0.54 -8.87
C ASN A 240 3.92 -1.04 -9.53
N GLN A 241 2.77 -0.66 -8.96
CA GLN A 241 1.47 -1.13 -9.44
C GLN A 241 1.23 -0.78 -10.91
N ARG A 242 1.60 0.44 -11.34
CA ARG A 242 1.42 0.87 -12.72
C ARG A 242 2.18 -0.01 -13.70
N ALA A 243 3.45 -0.29 -13.43
CA ALA A 243 4.27 -1.14 -14.30
C ALA A 243 3.72 -2.59 -14.37
N VAL A 244 3.23 -3.13 -13.25
CA VAL A 244 2.58 -4.46 -13.24
C VAL A 244 1.30 -4.44 -14.07
N LEU A 245 0.43 -3.45 -13.88
CA LEU A 245 -0.83 -3.32 -14.62
C LEU A 245 -0.58 -3.17 -16.13
N GLU A 246 0.41 -2.35 -16.52
CA GLU A 246 0.79 -2.14 -17.92
C GLU A 246 1.36 -3.42 -18.57
N ARG A 247 2.34 -4.06 -17.91
CA ARG A 247 2.97 -5.28 -18.45
C ARG A 247 2.00 -6.47 -18.48
N ARG A 248 1.11 -6.57 -17.49
CA ARG A 248 0.19 -7.71 -17.31
C ARG A 248 -1.23 -7.37 -17.73
N ALA A 249 -1.43 -6.38 -18.60
CA ALA A 249 -2.74 -5.91 -19.03
C ALA A 249 -3.65 -7.03 -19.54
N VAL A 250 -3.12 -8.00 -20.28
CA VAL A 250 -3.89 -9.17 -20.75
C VAL A 250 -4.48 -9.97 -19.57
N LEU A 251 -3.68 -10.22 -18.53
CA LEU A 251 -4.15 -10.93 -17.34
C LEU A 251 -5.20 -10.11 -16.56
N VAL A 252 -5.10 -8.78 -16.60
CA VAL A 252 -6.11 -7.89 -16.00
C VAL A 252 -7.41 -7.97 -16.79
N GLU A 253 -7.36 -8.00 -18.13
CA GLU A 253 -8.55 -8.20 -18.96
C GLU A 253 -9.21 -9.56 -18.67
N ASP A 254 -8.42 -10.63 -18.63
CA ASP A 254 -8.93 -11.97 -18.33
C ASP A 254 -9.57 -12.03 -16.93
N LEU A 255 -8.92 -11.40 -15.93
CA LEU A 255 -9.43 -11.30 -14.56
C LEU A 255 -10.84 -10.68 -14.51
N HIS A 256 -11.10 -9.67 -15.34
CA HIS A 256 -12.34 -8.90 -15.38
C HIS A 256 -13.32 -9.35 -16.47
N ALA A 257 -13.06 -10.45 -17.18
CA ALA A 257 -13.97 -10.99 -18.18
C ALA A 257 -15.31 -11.42 -17.56
N ASP A 258 -16.43 -11.26 -18.28
CA ASP A 258 -17.78 -11.60 -17.78
C ASP A 258 -17.89 -13.04 -17.26
N ARG A 259 -17.16 -13.96 -17.89
CA ARG A 259 -17.03 -15.35 -17.45
C ARG A 259 -15.59 -15.60 -17.02
N PRO A 260 -15.30 -15.59 -15.71
CA PRO A 260 -13.95 -15.81 -15.23
C PRO A 260 -13.49 -17.22 -15.60
N ALA A 261 -12.28 -17.32 -16.14
CA ALA A 261 -11.61 -18.57 -16.38
C ALA A 261 -11.34 -19.33 -15.06
N ARG A 262 -11.10 -20.65 -15.16
CA ARG A 262 -11.02 -21.55 -13.99
C ARG A 262 -9.92 -21.16 -13.02
N GLU A 263 -8.87 -20.53 -13.51
CA GLU A 263 -7.70 -20.03 -12.80
C GLU A 263 -8.01 -18.81 -11.92
N ILE A 264 -9.08 -18.07 -12.19
CA ILE A 264 -9.51 -16.93 -11.38
C ILE A 264 -10.20 -17.44 -10.12
N ILE A 265 -9.80 -16.89 -8.98
CA ILE A 265 -10.35 -17.19 -7.66
C ILE A 265 -11.42 -16.15 -7.37
N VAL A 266 -12.67 -16.59 -7.21
CA VAL A 266 -13.83 -15.76 -6.86
C VAL A 266 -14.22 -15.96 -5.40
N ALA A 267 -14.72 -14.91 -4.75
CA ALA A 267 -15.21 -14.97 -3.37
C ALA A 267 -16.46 -15.88 -3.24
N THR A 268 -17.36 -15.84 -4.22
CA THR A 268 -18.59 -16.63 -4.31
C THR A 268 -18.65 -17.36 -5.65
N GLN A 269 -19.00 -18.66 -5.62
CA GLN A 269 -19.43 -19.40 -6.82
C GLN A 269 -20.93 -19.31 -6.96
#